data_AF-B6TTW1-F1
#
_entry.id   AF-B6TTW1-F1
#
_cell.length_a   1.000
_cell.length_b   1.000
_cell.length_c   1.000
_cell.angle_alpha   90.00
_cell.angle_beta   90.00
_cell.angle_gamma   90.00
#
_symmetry.space_group_name_H-M   'P 1'
#
loop_
_entity.id
_entity.type
_entity.pdbx_description
1 polymer ?
#
loop_
_entity_poly.entity_id
_entity_poly.type
_entity_poly.pdbx_seq_one_letter_code
_entity_poly.pdbx_strand_id
1 'polypeptide(L)'
;MEASGEKAAVVRRLMEAKEVSGKTFSGIAAETGLTNVYVAQLLRRQAQLKADTVPALRAALPTLTDDLIELMMQPPFRSYHPNIVHEPAIYRLNEAVMHFGESIKEIINEEFGDGIMSAIDFYCSVDKVEGADGKDRVVVTFDGKYLPYTEQKSEHMMSRPTRKTS
;
A
#
# COMPACT_ATOMS: atom_id res chain seq x y z
N MET A 1 15.42 -11.47 -14.98
CA MET A 1 15.60 -12.29 -13.75
C MET A 1 16.54 -11.63 -12.74
N GLU A 2 17.55 -10.87 -13.16
CA GLU A 2 18.50 -10.22 -12.24
C GLU A 2 17.84 -9.22 -11.28
N ALA A 3 16.98 -8.32 -11.79
CA ALA A 3 16.31 -7.31 -10.96
C ALA A 3 15.43 -7.90 -9.82
N SER A 4 14.81 -9.07 -10.03
CA SER A 4 14.03 -9.74 -8.98
C SER A 4 14.92 -10.33 -7.88
N GLY A 5 16.12 -10.81 -8.25
CA GLY A 5 17.08 -11.35 -7.28
C GLY A 5 17.66 -10.27 -6.38
N GLU A 6 18.02 -9.12 -6.96
CA GLU A 6 18.53 -7.96 -6.22
C GLU A 6 17.48 -7.42 -5.24
N LYS A 7 16.24 -7.20 -5.71
CA LYS A 7 15.13 -6.78 -4.83
C LYS A 7 14.91 -7.77 -3.69
N ALA A 8 14.94 -9.07 -3.96
CA ALA A 8 14.76 -10.08 -2.93
C ALA A 8 15.89 -10.05 -1.87
N ALA A 9 17.14 -9.81 -2.28
CA ALA A 9 18.26 -9.67 -1.36
C ALA A 9 18.13 -8.44 -0.45
N VAL A 10 17.72 -7.30 -1.00
CA VAL A 10 17.45 -6.07 -0.22
C VAL A 10 16.29 -6.28 0.75
N VAL A 11 15.18 -6.86 0.29
CA VAL A 11 14.03 -7.16 1.15
C VAL A 11 14.41 -8.09 2.29
N ARG A 12 15.27 -9.09 2.04
CA ARG A 12 15.77 -9.98 3.11
C ARG A 12 16.51 -9.19 4.19
N ARG A 13 17.47 -8.33 3.81
CA ARG A 13 18.21 -7.47 4.76
C ARG A 13 17.30 -6.52 5.55
N LEU A 14 16.28 -5.96 4.91
CA LEU A 14 15.28 -5.10 5.58
C LEU A 14 14.43 -5.89 6.59
N MET A 15 14.01 -7.10 6.22
CA MET A 15 13.24 -7.97 7.10
C MET A 15 14.09 -8.50 8.26
N GLU A 16 15.38 -8.77 8.05
CA GLU A 16 16.35 -9.10 9.11
C GLU A 16 16.45 -7.96 10.14
N ALA A 17 16.49 -6.69 9.70
CA ALA A 17 16.51 -5.55 10.63
C ALA A 17 15.27 -5.52 11.55
N LYS A 18 14.09 -5.81 11.00
CA LYS A 18 12.87 -6.00 11.78
C LYS A 18 12.98 -7.19 12.73
N GLU A 19 13.48 -8.34 12.26
CA GLU A 19 13.62 -9.55 13.08
C GLU A 19 14.53 -9.31 14.28
N VAL A 20 15.72 -8.71 14.06
CA VAL A 20 16.67 -8.35 15.12
C VAL A 20 16.08 -7.39 16.15
N SER A 21 15.18 -6.48 15.72
CA SER A 21 14.50 -5.57 16.66
C SER A 21 13.52 -6.26 17.61
N GLY A 22 13.06 -7.48 17.28
CA GLY A 22 12.00 -8.18 18.02
C GLY A 22 10.60 -7.56 17.90
N LYS A 23 10.43 -6.51 17.09
CA LYS A 23 9.17 -5.76 16.98
C LYS A 23 8.23 -6.34 15.91
N THR A 24 6.93 -6.17 16.14
CA THR A 24 5.88 -6.43 15.14
C THR A 24 5.77 -5.26 14.16
N PHE A 25 5.10 -5.46 13.01
CA PHE A 25 4.82 -4.34 12.10
C PHE A 25 3.95 -3.27 12.77
N SER A 26 2.98 -3.67 13.59
CA SER A 26 2.15 -2.73 14.37
C SER A 26 2.95 -1.97 15.44
N GLY A 27 3.94 -2.60 16.07
CA GLY A 27 4.84 -1.90 17.00
C GLY A 27 5.68 -0.83 16.31
N ILE A 28 6.28 -1.16 15.17
CA ILE A 28 7.04 -0.19 14.36
C ILE A 28 6.13 0.92 13.83
N ALA A 29 4.90 0.58 13.43
CA ALA A 29 3.89 1.55 13.02
C ALA A 29 3.57 2.56 14.13
N ALA A 30 3.37 2.09 15.36
CA ALA A 30 3.13 2.96 16.51
C ALA A 30 4.31 3.92 16.79
N GLU A 31 5.55 3.47 16.62
CA GLU A 31 6.75 4.31 16.81
C GLU A 31 6.98 5.30 15.67
N THR A 32 6.52 4.98 14.45
CA THR A 32 6.77 5.78 13.25
C THR A 32 5.61 6.69 12.84
N GLY A 33 4.41 6.48 13.41
CA GLY A 33 3.19 7.16 13.01
C GLY A 33 2.64 6.71 11.65
N LEU A 34 3.09 5.55 11.15
CA LEU A 34 2.65 4.97 9.88
C LEU A 34 1.59 3.88 10.13
N THR A 35 0.87 3.45 9.08
CA THR A 35 0.07 2.23 9.18
C THR A 35 0.96 0.98 9.15
N ASN A 36 0.50 -0.11 9.76
CA ASN A 36 1.26 -1.36 9.80
C ASN A 36 1.52 -1.98 8.42
N VAL A 37 0.56 -1.85 7.49
CA VAL A 37 0.75 -2.26 6.10
C VAL A 37 1.77 -1.37 5.42
N TYR A 38 1.76 -0.05 5.63
CA TYR A 38 2.74 0.84 5.02
C TYR A 38 4.18 0.52 5.49
N VAL A 39 4.37 0.26 6.79
CA VAL A 39 5.66 -0.24 7.31
C VAL A 39 6.06 -1.55 6.62
N ALA A 40 5.14 -2.50 6.49
CA ALA A 40 5.42 -3.75 5.78
C ALA A 40 5.77 -3.53 4.29
N GLN A 41 5.10 -2.60 3.61
CA GLN A 41 5.38 -2.22 2.22
C GLN A 41 6.77 -1.57 2.09
N LEU A 42 7.20 -0.74 3.05
CA LEU A 42 8.53 -0.16 3.07
C LEU A 42 9.61 -1.25 3.15
N LEU A 43 9.48 -2.18 4.11
CA LEU A 43 10.43 -3.28 4.30
C LEU A 43 10.39 -4.30 3.14
N ARG A 44 9.26 -4.42 2.44
CA ARG A 44 9.10 -5.24 1.22
C ARG A 44 9.45 -4.51 -0.08
N ARG A 45 9.99 -3.29 -0.02
CA ARG A 45 10.30 -2.45 -1.20
C ARG A 45 9.13 -2.33 -2.18
N GLN A 46 7.96 -2.00 -1.63
CA GLN A 46 6.73 -1.69 -2.37
C GLN A 46 6.26 -0.25 -2.14
N ALA A 47 6.77 0.41 -1.11
CA ALA A 47 6.59 1.84 -0.85
C ALA A 47 7.94 2.57 -0.78
N GLN A 48 7.90 3.88 -1.02
CA GLN A 48 9.06 4.77 -0.89
C GLN A 48 9.07 5.38 0.51
N LEU A 49 10.20 5.31 1.21
CA LEU A 49 10.41 6.01 2.47
C LEU A 49 10.56 7.52 2.21
N LYS A 50 9.85 8.34 2.99
CA LYS A 50 9.97 9.81 2.92
C LYS A 50 11.01 10.31 3.93
N ALA A 51 11.71 11.39 3.58
CA ALA A 51 12.81 11.94 4.37
C ALA A 51 12.39 12.23 5.84
N ASP A 52 11.21 12.81 6.03
CA ASP A 52 10.70 13.18 7.35
C ASP A 52 10.45 11.97 8.27
N THR A 53 10.23 10.78 7.71
CA THR A 53 9.99 9.54 8.46
C THR A 53 11.28 8.79 8.79
N VAL A 54 12.41 9.14 8.15
CA VAL A 54 13.70 8.45 8.36
C VAL A 54 14.14 8.42 9.83
N PRO A 55 14.09 9.53 10.59
CA PRO A 55 14.54 9.52 11.99
C PRO A 55 13.73 8.55 12.86
N ALA A 56 12.41 8.55 12.72
CA ALA A 56 11.53 7.68 13.48
C ALA A 56 11.74 6.20 13.10
N LEU A 57 11.91 5.90 11.80
CA LEU A 57 12.17 4.54 11.35
C LEU A 57 13.52 4.01 11.86
N ARG A 58 14.56 4.84 11.88
CA ARG A 58 15.87 4.46 12.44
C ARG A 58 15.83 4.26 13.94
N ALA A 59 15.07 5.08 14.67
CA ALA A 59 14.84 4.85 16.09
C ALA A 59 14.11 3.52 16.34
N ALA A 60 13.12 3.19 15.50
CA ALA A 60 12.39 1.93 15.60
C ALA A 60 13.25 0.72 15.21
N LEU A 61 14.12 0.86 14.20
CA LEU A 61 14.96 -0.18 13.62
C LEU A 61 16.43 0.29 13.54
N PRO A 62 17.18 0.26 14.66
CA PRO A 62 18.53 0.83 14.74
C PRO A 62 19.59 0.10 13.91
N THR A 63 19.29 -1.12 13.45
CA THR A 63 20.18 -1.93 12.60
C THR A 63 20.05 -1.60 11.11
N LEU A 64 19.16 -0.69 10.71
CA LEU A 64 19.09 -0.21 9.34
C LEU A 64 20.34 0.61 9.00
N THR A 65 21.10 0.10 8.04
CA THR A 65 22.29 0.76 7.50
C THR A 65 21.91 1.89 6.54
N ASP A 66 22.86 2.80 6.31
CA ASP A 66 22.62 3.97 5.46
C ASP A 66 22.30 3.59 4.01
N ASP A 67 22.96 2.57 3.46
CA ASP A 67 22.67 2.04 2.12
C ASP A 67 21.23 1.52 2.01
N LEU A 68 20.70 0.86 3.07
CA LEU A 68 19.33 0.39 3.07
C LEU A 68 18.33 1.54 3.12
N ILE A 69 18.59 2.58 3.91
CA ILE A 69 17.74 3.78 3.97
C ILE A 69 17.74 4.51 2.63
N GLU A 70 18.90 4.71 2.01
CA GLU A 70 19.01 5.30 0.68
C GLU A 70 18.20 4.51 -0.36
N LEU A 71 18.33 3.17 -0.36
CA LEU A 71 17.52 2.30 -1.21
C LEU A 71 16.02 2.41 -0.92
N MET A 72 15.61 2.51 0.36
CA MET A 72 14.21 2.67 0.75
C MET A 72 13.61 3.99 0.27
N MET A 73 14.42 5.05 0.22
CA MET A 73 14.02 6.38 -0.25
C MET A 73 13.91 6.48 -1.78
N GLN A 74 14.39 5.50 -2.55
CA GLN A 74 14.16 5.45 -4.00
C GLN A 74 12.74 4.96 -4.33
N PRO A 75 12.07 5.49 -5.37
CA PRO A 75 10.83 4.93 -5.89
C PRO A 75 11.00 3.43 -6.24
N PRO A 76 10.20 2.52 -5.67
CA PRO A 76 10.37 1.10 -5.93
C PRO A 76 9.76 0.70 -7.28
N PHE A 77 10.35 -0.30 -7.93
CA PHE A 77 9.63 -1.10 -8.91
C PHE A 77 8.68 -2.03 -8.15
N ARG A 78 7.40 -1.65 -8.08
CA ARG A 78 6.36 -2.41 -7.37
C ARG A 78 6.09 -3.72 -8.11
N SER A 79 6.04 -4.82 -7.37
CA SER A 79 5.85 -6.15 -7.93
C SER A 79 5.44 -7.14 -6.84
N TYR A 80 4.73 -8.19 -7.21
CA TYR A 80 4.30 -9.26 -6.33
C TYR A 80 4.63 -10.62 -6.96
N HIS A 81 4.57 -11.68 -6.15
CA HIS A 81 4.76 -13.04 -6.68
C HIS A 81 3.63 -13.37 -7.67
N PRO A 82 3.91 -13.86 -8.89
CA PRO A 82 2.87 -14.12 -9.90
C PRO A 82 1.76 -15.07 -9.41
N ASN A 83 2.12 -16.02 -8.54
CA ASN A 83 1.20 -17.02 -7.99
C ASN A 83 0.75 -16.67 -6.57
N ILE A 84 0.84 -15.40 -6.15
CA ILE A 84 0.49 -15.00 -4.78
C ILE A 84 -0.95 -15.34 -4.41
N VAL A 85 -1.86 -15.34 -5.40
CA VAL A 85 -3.27 -15.70 -5.22
C VAL A 85 -3.48 -17.20 -4.94
N HIS A 86 -2.47 -18.05 -5.10
CA HIS A 86 -2.56 -19.46 -4.69
C HIS A 86 -2.34 -19.65 -3.19
N GLU A 87 -1.79 -18.64 -2.50
CA GLU A 87 -1.62 -18.69 -1.05
C GLU A 87 -3.00 -18.49 -0.38
N PRO A 88 -3.47 -19.41 0.48
CA PRO A 88 -4.82 -19.35 1.04
C PRO A 88 -5.18 -18.04 1.75
N ALA A 89 -4.28 -17.42 2.53
CA ALA A 89 -4.60 -16.17 3.22
C ALA A 89 -4.82 -15.00 2.25
N ILE A 90 -4.12 -14.99 1.10
CA ILE A 90 -4.34 -14.01 0.03
C ILE A 90 -5.55 -14.37 -0.84
N TYR A 91 -5.77 -15.64 -1.14
CA TYR A 91 -6.91 -16.09 -1.95
C TYR A 91 -8.24 -15.66 -1.32
N ARG A 92 -8.40 -15.76 0.01
CA ARG A 92 -9.64 -15.33 0.68
C ARG A 92 -9.93 -13.83 0.53
N LEU A 93 -8.90 -13.00 0.47
CA LEU A 93 -9.08 -11.57 0.17
C LEU A 93 -9.56 -11.36 -1.27
N ASN A 94 -9.00 -12.11 -2.23
CA ASN A 94 -9.46 -12.06 -3.62
C ASN A 94 -10.91 -12.58 -3.75
N GLU A 95 -11.22 -13.70 -3.11
CA GLU A 95 -12.56 -14.30 -3.07
C GLU A 95 -13.59 -13.31 -2.49
N ALA A 96 -13.26 -12.61 -1.39
CA ALA A 96 -14.14 -11.58 -0.83
C ALA A 96 -14.40 -10.44 -1.82
N VAL A 97 -13.37 -9.90 -2.48
CA VAL A 97 -13.53 -8.86 -3.51
C VAL A 97 -14.39 -9.35 -4.67
N MET A 98 -14.22 -10.59 -5.12
CA MET A 98 -15.01 -11.15 -6.21
C MET A 98 -16.48 -11.39 -5.83
N HIS A 99 -16.78 -11.75 -4.57
CA HIS A 99 -18.16 -11.95 -4.10
C HIS A 99 -18.87 -10.63 -3.80
N PHE A 100 -18.19 -9.65 -3.20
CA PHE A 100 -18.81 -8.37 -2.80
C PHE A 100 -18.66 -7.26 -3.84
N GLY A 101 -17.89 -7.48 -4.91
CA GLY A 101 -17.46 -6.44 -5.84
C GLY A 101 -18.59 -5.67 -6.51
N GLU A 102 -19.64 -6.35 -6.98
CA GLU A 102 -20.80 -5.69 -7.58
C GLU A 102 -21.52 -4.80 -6.57
N SER A 103 -21.81 -5.32 -5.37
CA SER A 103 -22.47 -4.56 -4.31
C SER A 103 -21.63 -3.37 -3.82
N ILE A 104 -20.31 -3.54 -3.64
CA ILE A 104 -19.41 -2.43 -3.28
C ILE A 104 -19.42 -1.37 -4.37
N LYS A 105 -19.37 -1.76 -5.65
CA LYS A 105 -19.42 -0.83 -6.78
C LYS A 105 -20.73 -0.04 -6.80
N GLU A 106 -21.87 -0.72 -6.63
CA GLU A 106 -23.19 -0.07 -6.59
C GLU A 106 -23.28 0.93 -5.45
N ILE A 107 -22.88 0.56 -4.23
CA ILE A 107 -22.86 1.48 -3.07
C ILE A 107 -21.95 2.69 -3.34
N ILE A 108 -20.76 2.49 -3.92
CA ILE A 108 -19.90 3.61 -4.32
C ILE A 108 -20.61 4.53 -5.31
N ASN A 109 -21.36 3.98 -6.26
CA ASN A 109 -22.09 4.78 -7.23
C ASN A 109 -23.29 5.52 -6.64
N GLU A 110 -24.00 4.92 -5.67
CA GLU A 110 -25.09 5.56 -4.94
C GLU A 110 -24.59 6.74 -4.09
N GLU A 111 -23.48 6.56 -3.37
CA GLU A 111 -22.99 7.53 -2.40
C GLU A 111 -22.08 8.62 -3.02
N PHE A 112 -21.36 8.31 -4.11
CA PHE A 112 -20.35 9.21 -4.70
C PHE A 112 -20.58 9.53 -6.17
N GLY A 113 -21.28 8.67 -6.92
CA GLY A 113 -21.46 8.78 -8.38
C GLY A 113 -20.46 7.95 -9.19
N ASP A 114 -20.32 8.26 -10.49
CA ASP A 114 -19.45 7.51 -11.41
C ASP A 114 -17.96 7.81 -11.19
N GLY A 115 -17.24 6.85 -10.63
CA GLY A 115 -15.83 6.98 -10.26
C GLY A 115 -15.26 5.73 -9.62
N ILE A 116 -14.04 5.86 -9.05
CA ILE A 116 -13.31 4.77 -8.40
C ILE A 116 -12.70 5.20 -7.07
N MET A 117 -12.45 4.23 -6.19
CA MET A 117 -11.56 4.40 -5.04
C MET A 117 -10.10 4.28 -5.50
N SER A 118 -9.28 5.30 -5.24
CA SER A 118 -7.85 5.29 -5.56
C SER A 118 -7.10 4.23 -4.77
N ALA A 119 -6.14 3.55 -5.41
CA ALA A 119 -5.15 2.70 -4.76
C ALA A 119 -3.77 3.37 -4.63
N ILE A 120 -3.71 4.70 -4.83
CA ILE A 120 -2.48 5.51 -4.78
C ILE A 120 -2.53 6.52 -3.63
N ASP A 121 -3.59 7.33 -3.59
CA ASP A 121 -3.96 8.14 -2.42
C ASP A 121 -4.84 7.26 -1.53
N PHE A 122 -4.16 6.37 -0.80
CA PHE A 122 -4.73 5.18 -0.20
C PHE A 122 -4.01 4.80 1.09
N TYR A 123 -4.79 4.51 2.13
CA TYR A 123 -4.33 3.98 3.40
C TYR A 123 -4.85 2.55 3.58
N CYS A 124 -4.03 1.73 4.24
CA CYS A 124 -4.36 0.34 4.52
C CYS A 124 -3.83 -0.06 5.90
N SER A 125 -4.65 -0.75 6.68
CA SER A 125 -4.26 -1.36 7.95
C SER A 125 -4.85 -2.77 8.08
N VAL A 126 -4.19 -3.60 8.89
CA VAL A 126 -4.71 -4.90 9.30
C VAL A 126 -4.72 -4.98 10.82
N ASP A 127 -5.89 -5.11 11.41
CA ASP A 127 -6.11 -5.02 12.84
C ASP A 127 -6.82 -6.27 13.37
N LYS A 128 -6.56 -6.61 14.64
CA LYS A 128 -7.24 -7.68 15.35
C LYS A 128 -8.32 -7.07 16.24
N VAL A 129 -9.53 -7.61 16.17
CA VAL A 129 -10.65 -7.25 17.06
C VAL A 129 -11.33 -8.49 17.60
N GLU A 130 -11.96 -8.39 18.76
CA GLU A 130 -12.77 -9.49 19.33
C GLU A 130 -14.18 -9.49 18.72
N GLY A 131 -14.63 -10.65 18.26
CA GLY A 131 -15.99 -10.87 17.79
C GLY A 131 -16.99 -11.02 18.93
N ALA A 132 -18.29 -10.95 18.61
CA ALA A 132 -19.36 -11.17 19.59
C ALA A 132 -19.35 -12.58 20.21
N ASP A 133 -18.73 -13.57 19.54
CA ASP A 133 -18.52 -14.92 20.05
C ASP A 133 -17.20 -15.08 20.83
N GLY A 134 -16.49 -13.99 21.12
CA GLY A 134 -15.22 -13.97 21.84
C GLY A 134 -14.04 -14.55 21.05
N LYS A 135 -14.17 -14.64 19.72
CA LYS A 135 -13.09 -15.08 18.83
C LYS A 135 -12.45 -13.90 18.12
N ASP A 136 -11.15 -14.04 17.87
CA ASP A 136 -10.39 -13.13 17.02
C ASP A 136 -11.04 -12.96 15.64
N ARG A 137 -11.14 -11.70 15.22
CA ARG A 137 -11.47 -11.30 13.84
C ARG A 137 -10.35 -10.45 13.29
N VAL A 138 -10.09 -10.61 11.99
CA VAL A 138 -9.17 -9.76 11.23
C VAL A 138 -9.98 -8.68 10.54
N VAL A 139 -9.64 -7.42 10.81
CA VAL A 139 -10.20 -6.25 10.13
C VAL A 139 -9.16 -5.74 9.15
N VAL A 140 -9.54 -5.63 7.89
CA VAL A 140 -8.74 -4.98 6.85
C VAL A 140 -9.45 -3.69 6.48
N THR A 141 -8.78 -2.57 6.66
CA THR A 141 -9.32 -1.25 6.30
C THR A 141 -8.69 -0.81 4.99
N PHE A 142 -9.54 -0.47 4.01
CA PHE A 142 -9.14 0.17 2.76
C PHE A 142 -9.77 1.56 2.72
N ASP A 143 -8.93 2.59 2.82
CA ASP A 143 -9.36 3.99 2.85
C ASP A 143 -8.69 4.72 1.68
N GLY A 144 -9.44 4.91 0.59
CA GLY A 144 -8.94 5.48 -0.65
C GLY A 144 -9.71 6.70 -1.08
N LYS A 145 -8.99 7.67 -1.62
CA LYS A 145 -9.59 8.88 -2.20
C LYS A 145 -10.52 8.53 -3.36
N TYR A 146 -11.73 9.09 -3.36
CA TYR A 146 -12.65 9.00 -4.50
C TYR A 146 -12.15 9.82 -5.70
N LEU A 147 -12.21 9.23 -6.89
CA LEU A 147 -11.82 9.83 -8.15
C LEU A 147 -12.99 9.75 -9.14
N PRO A 148 -13.72 10.86 -9.39
CA PRO A 148 -14.81 10.87 -10.36
C PRO A 148 -14.28 10.76 -11.80
N TYR A 149 -15.06 10.15 -12.69
CA TYR A 149 -14.76 10.19 -14.12
C TYR A 149 -14.99 11.59 -14.69
N THR A 150 -13.99 12.12 -15.39
CA THR A 150 -14.08 13.43 -16.04
C THR A 150 -14.73 13.30 -17.43
N GLU A 151 -15.76 14.11 -17.69
CA GLU A 151 -16.26 14.33 -19.04
C GLU A 151 -15.16 15.02 -19.89
N GLN A 152 -14.63 14.33 -20.90
CA GLN A 152 -13.45 14.75 -21.67
C GLN A 152 -13.77 15.84 -22.71
N LYS A 153 -14.20 17.02 -22.24
CA LYS A 153 -14.44 18.19 -23.11
C LYS A 153 -13.13 18.70 -23.67
N SER A 154 -13.05 18.82 -24.99
CA SER A 154 -11.81 19.22 -25.68
C SER A 154 -11.29 20.60 -25.28
N GLU A 155 -12.17 21.50 -24.83
CA GLU A 155 -11.82 22.83 -24.34
C GLU A 155 -11.12 22.81 -22.97
N HIS A 156 -11.31 21.75 -22.18
CA HIS A 156 -10.62 21.54 -20.91
C HIS A 156 -9.29 20.80 -21.05
N MET A 157 -8.99 20.27 -22.24
CA MET A 157 -7.73 19.56 -22.51
C MET A 157 -6.61 20.58 -22.75
N MET A 158 -5.91 20.97 -21.68
CA MET A 158 -4.84 21.99 -21.72
C MET A 158 -3.69 21.67 -22.67
N SER A 159 -3.46 20.39 -22.99
CA SER A 159 -2.44 19.97 -23.96
C SER A 159 -2.88 20.14 -25.41
N ARG A 160 -4.16 20.40 -25.67
CA ARG A 160 -4.68 20.61 -27.02
C ARG A 160 -4.33 22.04 -27.45
N PRO A 161 -3.59 22.25 -28.54
CA PRO A 161 -3.36 23.58 -29.07
C PRO A 161 -4.72 24.23 -29.37
N THR A 162 -4.99 25.39 -28.79
CA THR A 162 -6.09 26.23 -29.25
C THR A 162 -5.83 26.51 -30.73
N ARG A 163 -6.63 25.91 -31.64
CA ARG A 163 -6.68 26.38 -33.02
C ARG A 163 -7.15 27.83 -32.94
N LYS A 164 -6.21 28.78 -32.98
CA LYS A 164 -6.53 30.16 -33.31
C LYS A 164 -7.10 30.11 -34.72
N THR A 165 -8.41 30.09 -34.84
CA THR A 165 -9.09 30.42 -36.09
C THR A 165 -8.80 31.89 -36.35
N SER A 166 -7.85 32.14 -37.24
CA SER A 166 -7.74 33.38 -38.01
C SER A 166 -8.96 33.56 -38.90
#